data_AF-A0A0D1VL79-F1
#
_entry.id   AF-A0A0D1VL79-F1
#
_cell.length_a   1.000
_cell.length_b   1.000
_cell.length_c   1.000
_cell.angle_alpha   90.00
_cell.angle_beta   90.00
_cell.angle_gamma   90.00
#
_symmetry.space_group_name_H-M   'P 1'
#
loop_
_entity.id
_entity.type
_entity.pdbx_description
1 polymer ?
#
loop_
_entity_poly.entity_id
_entity_poly.type
_entity_poly.pdbx_seq_one_letter_code
_entity_poly.pdbx_strand_id
1 'polypeptide(L)'
;MTEQELQEIQNRWAAATPGPWRWDVNKTDKLVHLSTTHSGRYHVMQFRRYGMQGAQPMFQKYEKYEGPVTERGSEGMHKVEDFAIPRVSHMTKYGLDINHPDAQAIANAPEDVRKLIKEVKRLQKENQALKRQQETPV
;
A
#
# COMPACT_ATOMS: atom_id res chain seq x y z
N MET A 1 -19.50 -0.29 7.28
CA MET A 1 -18.54 -1.02 6.43
C MET A 1 -19.06 -2.44 6.33
N THR A 2 -19.02 -3.07 5.16
CA THR A 2 -19.39 -4.49 5.05
C THR A 2 -18.20 -5.39 5.41
N GLU A 3 -18.46 -6.65 5.73
CA GLU A 3 -17.40 -7.64 5.97
C GLU A 3 -16.50 -7.81 4.73
N GLN A 4 -17.11 -7.79 3.55
CA GLN A 4 -16.39 -7.86 2.29
C GLN A 4 -15.43 -6.67 2.12
N GLU A 5 -15.89 -5.44 2.38
CA GLU A 5 -15.03 -4.25 2.29
C GLU A 5 -13.84 -4.34 3.26
N LEU A 6 -14.07 -4.84 4.48
CA LEU A 6 -13.01 -5.03 5.46
C LEU A 6 -12.00 -6.07 5.00
N GLN A 7 -12.47 -7.20 4.47
CA GLN A 7 -11.62 -8.28 3.96
C GLN A 7 -10.77 -7.80 2.76
N GLU A 8 -11.34 -6.99 1.86
CA GLU A 8 -10.62 -6.41 0.73
C GLU A 8 -9.48 -5.49 1.19
N ILE A 9 -9.74 -4.66 2.21
CA ILE A 9 -8.71 -3.81 2.84
C ILE A 9 -7.62 -4.70 3.45
N GLN A 10 -8.00 -5.70 4.26
CA GLN A 10 -7.04 -6.59 4.90
C GLN A 10 -6.16 -7.32 3.88
N ASN A 11 -6.75 -7.88 2.83
CA ASN A 11 -6.02 -8.60 1.78
C ASN A 11 -5.02 -7.69 1.06
N ARG A 12 -5.43 -6.46 0.74
CA ARG A 12 -4.56 -5.48 0.08
C ARG A 12 -3.35 -5.14 0.95
N TRP A 13 -3.56 -4.86 2.24
CA TRP A 13 -2.48 -4.50 3.16
C TRP A 13 -1.62 -5.68 3.60
N ALA A 14 -2.15 -6.91 3.58
CA ALA A 14 -1.38 -8.14 3.78
C ALA A 14 -0.49 -8.48 2.57
N ALA A 15 -0.96 -8.18 1.36
CA ALA A 15 -0.18 -8.33 0.14
C ALA A 15 0.92 -7.26 0.00
N ALA A 16 0.72 -6.06 0.53
CA ALA A 16 1.72 -5.00 0.51
C ALA A 16 2.92 -5.27 1.43
N THR A 17 4.01 -4.55 1.19
CA THR A 17 5.16 -4.48 2.08
C THR A 17 4.73 -3.91 3.42
N PRO A 18 4.91 -4.62 4.56
CA PRO A 18 4.44 -4.14 5.86
C PRO A 18 5.01 -2.77 6.25
N GLY A 19 4.18 -1.95 6.90
CA GLY A 19 4.59 -0.69 7.48
C GLY A 19 5.30 -0.85 8.84
N PRO A 20 5.78 0.27 9.44
CA PRO A 20 5.70 1.63 8.92
C PRO A 20 6.78 1.93 7.90
N TRP A 21 6.41 2.73 6.91
CA TRP A 21 7.29 3.18 5.83
C TRP A 21 7.87 4.55 6.14
N ARG A 22 9.07 4.83 5.62
CA ARG A 22 9.65 6.17 5.60
C ARG A 22 10.25 6.51 4.25
N TRP A 23 10.17 7.78 3.90
CA TRP A 23 10.94 8.34 2.80
C TRP A 23 12.38 8.55 3.24
N ASP A 24 13.31 8.05 2.44
CA ASP A 24 14.74 8.26 2.59
C ASP A 24 15.29 8.93 1.33
N VAL A 25 16.08 9.99 1.52
CA VAL A 25 16.67 10.78 0.43
C VAL A 25 18.18 10.80 0.58
N ASN A 26 18.87 10.25 -0.43
CA ASN A 26 20.32 10.35 -0.56
C ASN A 26 20.66 11.39 -1.64
N LYS A 27 21.22 12.51 -1.20
CA LYS A 27 21.56 13.64 -2.08
C LYS A 27 22.79 13.38 -2.95
N THR A 28 23.73 12.57 -2.47
CA THR A 28 24.96 12.22 -3.16
C THR A 28 24.66 11.37 -4.38
N ASP A 29 23.90 10.29 -4.18
CA ASP A 29 23.58 9.32 -5.24
C ASP A 29 22.31 9.68 -6.03
N LYS A 30 21.63 10.75 -5.60
CA LYS A 30 20.36 11.23 -6.16
C LYS A 30 19.27 10.16 -6.14
N LEU A 31 19.16 9.48 -5.00
CA LEU A 31 18.18 8.42 -4.74
C LEU A 31 17.10 8.92 -3.78
N VAL A 32 15.85 8.62 -4.11
CA VAL A 32 14.68 8.78 -3.24
C VAL A 32 13.97 7.45 -3.21
N HIS A 33 13.74 6.90 -2.02
CA HIS A 33 13.05 5.64 -1.85
C HIS A 33 12.11 5.67 -0.64
N LEU A 34 11.05 4.88 -0.73
CA LEU A 34 10.14 4.54 0.35
C LEU A 34 10.50 3.13 0.81
N SER A 35 10.89 2.98 2.08
CA SER A 35 11.29 1.69 2.64
C SER A 35 10.73 1.47 4.03
N THR A 36 10.75 0.22 4.49
CA THR A 36 10.42 -0.08 5.88
C THR A 36 11.41 0.59 6.83
N THR A 37 10.88 1.11 7.94
CA THR A 37 11.68 1.70 9.02
C THR A 37 12.44 0.65 9.84
N HIS A 38 11.95 -0.60 9.82
CA HIS A 38 12.51 -1.74 10.52
C HIS A 38 12.61 -2.97 9.59
N SER A 39 13.16 -4.09 10.09
CA SER A 39 13.20 -5.38 9.39
C SER A 39 14.03 -5.41 8.09
N GLY A 40 15.31 -5.01 8.14
CA GLY A 40 16.22 -5.22 7.01
C GLY A 40 16.01 -4.31 5.79
N ARG A 41 15.13 -3.30 5.90
CA ARG A 41 14.88 -2.24 4.91
C ARG A 41 14.37 -2.77 3.57
N TYR A 42 13.16 -3.33 3.56
CA TYR A 42 12.48 -3.69 2.32
C TYR A 42 12.06 -2.45 1.55
N HIS A 43 12.20 -2.49 0.22
CA HIS A 43 11.84 -1.38 -0.65
C HIS A 43 10.36 -1.48 -1.05
N VAL A 44 9.57 -0.49 -0.65
CA VAL A 44 8.18 -0.34 -1.08
C VAL A 44 8.16 0.22 -2.50
N MET A 45 8.97 1.26 -2.73
CA MET A 45 9.22 1.82 -4.05
C MET A 45 10.50 2.66 -4.01
N GLN A 46 11.12 2.88 -5.17
CA GLN A 46 12.16 3.89 -5.31
C GLN A 46 12.06 4.59 -6.66
N PHE A 47 12.76 5.71 -6.80
CA PHE A 47 12.98 6.31 -8.12
C PHE A 47 14.32 5.85 -8.67
N ARG A 48 14.40 5.52 -9.97
CA ARG A 48 15.67 5.17 -10.63
C ARG A 48 16.76 6.21 -10.41
N ARG A 49 16.36 7.49 -10.50
CA ARG A 49 17.15 8.69 -10.16
C ARG A 49 16.17 9.86 -10.13
N TYR A 50 16.29 10.79 -9.17
CA TYR A 50 15.52 12.04 -9.24
C TYR A 50 16.28 13.10 -10.08
N GLY A 51 15.59 13.76 -11.02
CA GLY A 51 16.15 14.78 -11.94
C GLY A 51 16.09 14.40 -13.43
N MET A 52 16.96 15.04 -14.24
CA MET A 52 17.18 14.90 -15.71
C MET A 52 16.15 14.04 -16.49
N GLN A 53 14.90 14.50 -16.57
CA GLN A 53 13.83 13.97 -17.45
C GLN A 53 13.56 12.45 -17.39
N GLY A 54 13.93 11.74 -16.32
CA GLY A 54 13.87 10.28 -16.29
C GLY A 54 13.53 9.67 -14.92
N ALA A 55 12.92 10.44 -14.03
CA ALA A 55 12.49 9.96 -12.72
C ALA A 55 11.30 9.01 -12.86
N GLN A 56 11.59 7.72 -13.01
CA GLN A 56 10.59 6.67 -13.07
C GLN A 56 10.50 5.95 -11.72
N PRO A 57 9.27 5.69 -11.22
CA PRO A 57 9.10 4.82 -10.07
C PRO A 57 9.52 3.40 -10.43
N MET A 58 10.04 2.71 -9.44
CA MET A 58 10.50 1.35 -9.49
C MET A 58 9.98 0.62 -8.26
N PHE A 59 9.64 -0.65 -8.45
CA PHE A 59 9.12 -1.53 -7.41
C PHE A 59 9.99 -2.77 -7.30
N GLN A 60 10.02 -3.36 -6.11
CA GLN A 60 10.77 -4.58 -5.87
C GLN A 60 10.02 -5.75 -6.51
N LYS A 61 10.64 -6.43 -7.46
CA LYS A 61 10.06 -7.65 -8.02
C LYS A 61 10.36 -8.81 -7.09
N TYR A 62 9.29 -9.49 -6.69
CA TYR A 62 9.35 -10.66 -5.82
C TYR A 62 9.14 -11.94 -6.64
N GLU A 63 9.76 -13.04 -6.22
CA GLU A 63 9.55 -14.36 -6.86
C GLU A 63 8.11 -14.83 -6.64
N LYS A 64 7.57 -14.57 -5.45
CA LYS A 64 6.17 -14.75 -5.10
C LYS A 64 5.61 -13.50 -4.44
N TYR A 65 4.39 -13.13 -4.80
CA TYR A 65 3.67 -12.00 -4.17
C TYR A 65 2.74 -12.46 -3.03
N GLU A 66 2.52 -13.76 -2.90
CA GLU A 66 1.70 -14.37 -1.86
C GLU A 66 2.53 -14.67 -0.60
N GLY A 67 1.88 -14.55 0.55
CA GLY A 67 2.48 -14.84 1.86
C GLY A 67 3.34 -13.70 2.44
N PRO A 68 4.01 -13.97 3.58
CA PRO A 68 4.81 -12.99 4.30
C PRO A 68 5.99 -12.48 3.45
N VAL A 69 6.25 -11.17 3.48
CA VAL A 69 7.35 -10.53 2.71
C VAL A 69 8.72 -11.18 2.93
N THR A 70 8.97 -11.68 4.15
CA THR A 70 10.21 -12.38 4.52
C THR A 70 10.49 -13.61 3.67
N GLU A 71 9.49 -14.20 3.03
CA GLU A 71 9.61 -15.43 2.26
C GLU A 71 9.50 -15.22 0.75
N ARG A 72 9.31 -13.98 0.31
CA ARG A 72 8.90 -13.69 -1.07
C ARG A 72 9.98 -13.90 -2.12
N GLY A 73 11.25 -13.97 -1.73
CA GLY A 73 12.39 -13.94 -2.65
C GLY A 73 12.45 -12.60 -3.41
N SER A 74 13.62 -12.15 -3.85
CA SER A 74 13.69 -10.88 -4.58
C SER A 74 14.58 -10.95 -5.81
N GLU A 75 14.02 -10.48 -6.93
CA GLU A 75 14.73 -10.27 -8.20
C GLU A 75 15.32 -8.85 -8.31
N GLY A 76 15.16 -8.02 -7.27
CA GLY A 76 15.64 -6.63 -7.24
C GLY A 76 14.61 -5.61 -7.70
N MET A 77 15.07 -4.39 -8.03
CA MET A 77 14.20 -3.25 -8.37
C MET A 77 13.96 -3.16 -9.87
N HIS A 78 12.68 -3.18 -10.25
CA HIS A 78 12.20 -3.15 -11.62
C HIS A 78 11.44 -1.86 -11.92
N LYS A 79 11.45 -1.42 -13.17
CA LYS A 79 10.73 -0.20 -13.57
C LYS A 79 9.23 -0.44 -13.49
N VAL A 80 8.47 0.62 -13.24
CA VAL A 80 7.00 0.57 -13.27
C VAL A 80 6.43 0.01 -14.59
N GLU A 81 7.13 0.20 -15.70
CA GLU A 81 6.75 -0.34 -17.02
C GLU A 81 6.65 -1.86 -17.03
N ASP A 82 7.50 -2.57 -16.26
CA ASP A 82 7.49 -4.03 -16.15
C ASP A 82 6.22 -4.55 -15.45
N PHE A 83 5.51 -3.67 -14.73
CA PHE A 83 4.28 -3.96 -14.00
C PHE A 83 3.04 -3.35 -14.65
N ALA A 84 3.19 -2.67 -15.79
CA ALA A 84 2.09 -1.96 -16.43
C ALA A 84 1.11 -2.96 -17.07
N ILE A 85 -0.16 -2.85 -16.71
CA ILE A 85 -1.24 -3.67 -17.27
C ILE A 85 -2.34 -2.80 -17.90
N PRO A 86 -2.97 -3.22 -19.00
CA PRO A 86 -4.14 -2.54 -19.54
C PRO A 86 -5.26 -2.43 -18.51
N ARG A 87 -5.78 -1.22 -18.26
CA ARG A 87 -7.00 -1.05 -17.43
C ARG A 87 -8.23 -1.67 -18.10
N VAL A 88 -8.27 -1.63 -19.43
CA VAL A 88 -9.25 -2.33 -20.27
C VAL A 88 -8.54 -2.94 -21.47
N SER A 89 -9.09 -4.01 -22.04
CA SER A 89 -8.40 -4.86 -23.03
C SER A 89 -7.82 -4.13 -24.25
N HIS A 90 -8.44 -3.04 -24.71
CA HIS A 90 -8.01 -2.26 -25.87
C HIS A 90 -7.04 -1.11 -25.54
N MET A 91 -6.81 -0.81 -24.27
CA MET A 91 -5.86 0.23 -23.85
C MET A 91 -4.46 -0.36 -23.74
N THR A 92 -3.67 -0.26 -24.82
CA THR A 92 -2.31 -0.84 -24.86
C THR A 92 -1.19 0.19 -24.67
N LYS A 93 -1.49 1.49 -24.78
CA LYS A 93 -0.47 2.56 -24.76
C LYS A 93 -0.65 3.63 -23.70
N TYR A 94 -1.88 3.87 -23.24
CA TYR A 94 -2.22 4.91 -22.26
C TYR A 94 -3.26 4.36 -21.29
N GLY A 95 -3.37 4.98 -20.11
CA GLY A 95 -4.35 4.58 -19.08
C GLY A 95 -4.10 3.19 -18.50
N LEU A 96 -2.84 2.76 -18.47
CA LEU A 96 -2.43 1.50 -17.84
C LEU A 96 -2.52 1.60 -16.32
N ASP A 97 -2.77 0.48 -15.67
CA ASP A 97 -2.67 0.29 -14.21
C ASP A 97 -1.33 -0.38 -13.86
N ILE A 98 -1.00 -0.43 -12.57
CA ILE A 98 0.23 -1.04 -12.07
C ILE A 98 -0.12 -2.31 -11.30
N ASN A 99 0.28 -3.46 -11.83
CA ASN A 99 0.11 -4.76 -11.19
C ASN A 99 1.22 -5.01 -10.16
N HIS A 100 1.18 -4.27 -9.06
CA HIS A 100 2.11 -4.44 -7.94
C HIS A 100 1.39 -4.16 -6.62
N PRO A 101 1.52 -5.02 -5.58
CA PRO A 101 0.76 -4.86 -4.34
C PRO A 101 1.05 -3.53 -3.64
N ASP A 102 2.31 -3.08 -3.64
CA ASP A 102 2.65 -1.78 -3.04
C ASP A 102 2.03 -0.61 -3.81
N ALA A 103 1.98 -0.67 -5.14
CA ALA A 103 1.35 0.37 -5.94
C ALA A 103 -0.15 0.44 -5.68
N GLN A 104 -0.80 -0.72 -5.61
CA GLN A 104 -2.22 -0.83 -5.30
C GLN A 104 -2.54 -0.34 -3.88
N ALA A 105 -1.72 -0.70 -2.88
CA ALA A 105 -1.89 -0.24 -1.52
C ALA A 105 -1.74 1.28 -1.40
N ILE A 106 -0.69 1.86 -2.01
CA ILE A 106 -0.47 3.32 -2.04
C ILE A 106 -1.66 4.05 -2.68
N ALA A 107 -2.16 3.55 -3.81
CA ALA A 107 -3.29 4.17 -4.52
C ALA A 107 -4.60 4.12 -3.73
N ASN A 108 -4.85 3.02 -3.01
CA ASN A 108 -6.09 2.83 -2.24
C ASN A 108 -6.04 3.40 -0.81
N ALA A 109 -4.86 3.71 -0.29
CA ALA A 109 -4.66 4.12 1.10
C ALA A 109 -5.59 5.28 1.56
N PRO A 110 -5.80 6.36 0.78
CA PRO A 110 -6.68 7.45 1.22
C PRO A 110 -8.13 6.98 1.45
N GLU A 111 -8.63 6.09 0.60
CA GLU A 111 -10.01 5.61 0.70
C GLU A 111 -10.17 4.58 1.81
N ASP A 112 -9.22 3.65 1.94
CA ASP A 112 -9.17 2.69 3.04
C ASP A 112 -9.21 3.39 4.40
N VAL A 113 -8.36 4.41 4.58
CA VAL A 113 -8.30 5.21 5.81
C VAL A 113 -9.62 5.93 6.08
N ARG A 114 -10.26 6.53 5.06
CA ARG A 114 -11.57 7.19 5.23
C ARG A 114 -12.64 6.22 5.68
N LYS A 115 -12.74 5.05 5.04
CA LYS A 115 -13.72 4.02 5.38
C LYS A 115 -13.51 3.51 6.80
N LEU A 116 -12.27 3.21 7.18
CA LEU A 116 -11.91 2.75 8.53
C LEU A 116 -12.21 3.81 9.60
N ILE A 117 -11.84 5.07 9.38
CA ILE A 117 -12.15 6.17 10.32
C ILE A 117 -13.65 6.34 10.50
N LYS A 118 -14.43 6.29 9.40
CA LYS A 118 -15.89 6.38 9.46
C LYS A 118 -16.48 5.24 10.31
N GLU A 119 -15.98 4.02 10.10
CA GLU A 119 -16.44 2.84 10.82
C GLU A 119 -16.10 2.90 12.31
N VAL A 120 -14.86 3.27 12.66
CA VAL A 120 -14.44 3.46 14.05
C VAL A 120 -15.32 4.49 14.75
N LYS A 121 -15.63 5.62 14.11
CA LYS A 121 -16.53 6.65 14.67
C LYS A 121 -17.95 6.13 14.90
N ARG A 122 -18.47 5.26 14.01
CA ARG A 122 -19.78 4.63 14.18
C ARG A 122 -19.79 3.72 15.40
N LEU A 123 -18.83 2.79 15.47
CA LEU A 123 -18.67 1.83 16.57
C LEU A 123 -18.46 2.52 17.93
N GLN A 124 -17.69 3.61 17.97
CA GLN A 124 -17.51 4.40 19.20
C GLN A 124 -18.83 4.98 19.71
N LYS A 125 -19.69 5.52 18.82
CA LYS A 125 -21.01 6.05 19.21
C LYS A 125 -21.93 4.97 19.74
N GLU A 126 -21.96 3.80 19.09
CA GLU A 126 -22.77 2.66 19.52
C GLU A 126 -22.33 2.13 20.88
N ASN A 127 -21.03 1.94 21.07
CA ASN A 127 -20.47 1.51 22.35
C ASN A 127 -20.77 2.51 23.48
N GLN A 128 -20.75 3.82 23.20
CA GLN A 128 -21.13 4.83 24.18
C GLN A 128 -22.63 4.77 24.53
N ALA A 129 -23.50 4.57 23.54
CA ALA A 129 -24.94 4.42 23.77
C ALA A 129 -25.27 3.18 24.62
N LEU A 130 -24.63 2.04 24.32
CA LEU A 130 -24.79 0.80 25.08
C LEU A 130 -24.31 0.95 26.53
N LYS A 131 -23.18 1.63 26.77
CA LYS A 131 -22.70 1.92 28.13
C LYS A 131 -23.71 2.73 28.93
N ARG A 132 -24.30 3.77 28.33
CA ARG A 132 -25.32 4.60 29.00
C ARG A 132 -26.59 3.81 29.36
N GLN A 133 -27.00 2.87 28.50
CA GLN A 133 -28.13 1.98 28.78
C GLN A 133 -27.86 1.03 29.95
N GLN A 134 -26.60 0.59 30.13
CA GLN A 134 -26.20 -0.27 31.24
C GLN A 134 -26.03 0.50 32.56
N GLU A 135 -25.75 1.81 32.50
CA GLU A 135 -25.53 2.68 33.67
C GLU A 135 -26.80 3.33 34.23
N THR A 136 -27.97 3.12 33.61
CA THR A 136 -29.26 3.65 34.12
C THR A 136 -29.88 2.61 35.06
N PRO A 137 -29.86 2.81 36.40
CA PRO A 137 -30.48 1.88 37.34
C PRO A 137 -32.00 1.98 37.21
N VAL A 138 -32.67 0.82 37.31
CA VAL A 138 -34.14 0.72 37.43
C VAL A 138 -34.61 1.36 38.73
#